data_AF-A0A7V9BUV4-F1
#
_entry.id   AF-A0A7V9BUV4-F1
#
_cell.length_a   1.000
_cell.length_b   1.000
_cell.length_c   1.000
_cell.angle_alpha   90.00
_cell.angle_beta   90.00
_cell.angle_gamma   90.00
#
_symmetry.space_group_name_H-M   'P 1'
#
loop_
_entity.id
_entity.type
_entity.pdbx_description
1 polymer ?
#
loop_
_entity_poly.entity_id
_entity_poly.type
_entity_poly.pdbx_seq_one_letter_code
_entity_poly.pdbx_strand_id
1 'polypeptide(L)'
;MAERSYWSELTRALGRLWAEGTANVASAWTEAEERGHAMEQELRSLSGELWTELVEDWTVTWPTTRIRPVLNQFYGHGAFMGAAPQLLEDPKWRRILAFLMPDVHVQVLAALDAGAGTSRLIPMFENNPVMCAFGVWRGAETRRETGHGRVDLEGLEWDVFLDGRWIRRYEDAADDVGTGIAVVALVDRMLVAHASTTDTLQEALGVDQYGDVRRTSKTSMGGVEATHWMDLFGRALELAEAIDLDVAIRAMAAEPRGTSTEECMRHTFAAPRPWRTAVAIFKQVTGRDVLSIVLEVKSRRSNPTLLADLMREINRRGVHVAGVGAFSMDEIRGMSAHPQLVDGVELPGPREVLFFHYAGDVQDAATAGRLTRGQSVMFNGASLIDADHPPKDGSRWDVRETYRILDDVVDELALLVAELDLKVGIYVQEGDTDATAAHLLAQLVEAREEVFGLGFAWGGLRDAAVDLGHSEHDHRGYGGQRMLEFVGQARQWVTARRTADASARRTIQGDP
;
A
#
# COMPACT_ATOMS: atom_id res chain seq x y z
N MET A 1 38.31 39.34 -22.40
CA MET A 1 37.11 39.62 -21.58
C MET A 1 35.79 39.62 -22.36
N ALA A 2 35.78 39.61 -23.71
CA ALA A 2 34.53 39.60 -24.49
C ALA A 2 33.85 38.22 -24.64
N GLU A 3 34.59 37.10 -24.60
CA GLU A 3 34.01 35.75 -24.81
C GLU A 3 33.14 35.22 -23.67
N ARG A 4 33.33 35.68 -22.42
CA ARG A 4 32.46 35.29 -21.30
C ARG A 4 31.06 35.91 -21.35
N SER A 5 30.88 37.00 -22.10
CA SER A 5 29.59 37.68 -22.25
C SER A 5 28.63 36.86 -23.12
N TYR A 6 29.13 36.36 -24.25
CA TYR A 6 28.35 35.64 -25.26
C TYR A 6 27.73 34.35 -24.71
N TRP A 7 28.52 33.52 -24.01
CA TRP A 7 28.01 32.28 -23.41
C TRP A 7 26.96 32.54 -22.33
N SER A 8 27.12 33.60 -21.52
CA SER A 8 26.14 33.96 -20.49
C SER A 8 24.80 34.44 -21.06
N GLU A 9 24.84 35.08 -22.23
CA GLU A 9 23.65 35.53 -22.96
C GLU A 9 22.97 34.37 -23.69
N LEU A 10 23.76 33.47 -24.28
CA LEU A 10 23.27 32.26 -24.92
C LEU A 10 22.59 31.32 -23.90
N THR A 11 23.19 31.08 -22.73
CA THR A 11 22.57 30.27 -21.67
C THR A 11 21.30 30.91 -21.13
N ARG A 12 21.25 32.25 -20.98
CA ARG A 12 20.01 32.96 -20.60
C ARG A 12 18.94 32.89 -21.68
N ALA A 13 19.32 32.98 -22.95
CA ALA A 13 18.39 32.85 -24.06
C ALA A 13 17.82 31.44 -24.18
N LEU A 14 18.66 30.41 -24.04
CA LEU A 14 18.25 29.00 -24.02
C LEU A 14 17.38 28.68 -22.80
N GLY A 15 17.72 29.23 -21.62
CA GLY A 15 16.90 29.09 -20.41
C GLY A 15 15.51 29.72 -20.56
N ARG A 16 15.40 30.89 -21.22
CA ARG A 16 14.10 31.51 -21.53
C ARG A 16 13.32 30.70 -22.55
N LEU A 17 13.94 30.25 -23.64
CA LEU A 17 13.31 29.39 -24.65
C LEU A 17 12.81 28.06 -24.06
N TRP A 18 13.56 27.47 -23.13
CA TRP A 18 13.15 26.25 -22.42
C TRP A 18 11.99 26.53 -21.45
N ALA A 19 12.06 27.61 -20.69
CA ALA A 19 10.98 28.01 -19.77
C ALA A 19 9.69 28.37 -20.53
N GLU A 20 9.79 29.08 -21.66
CA GLU A 20 8.66 29.40 -22.53
C GLU A 20 8.11 28.14 -23.22
N GLY A 21 8.98 27.24 -23.68
CA GLY A 21 8.59 25.95 -24.27
C GLY A 21 7.85 25.04 -23.28
N THR A 22 8.36 24.93 -22.06
CA THR A 22 7.72 24.14 -20.99
C THR A 22 6.40 24.76 -20.52
N ALA A 23 6.32 26.09 -20.43
CA ALA A 23 5.08 26.79 -20.11
C ALA A 23 4.01 26.62 -21.20
N ASN A 24 4.39 26.69 -22.49
CA ASN A 24 3.47 26.49 -23.61
C ASN A 24 2.96 25.04 -23.68
N VAL A 25 3.82 24.04 -23.42
CA VAL A 25 3.41 22.63 -23.34
C VAL A 25 2.48 22.40 -22.14
N ALA A 26 2.79 22.96 -20.97
CA ALA A 26 1.93 22.88 -19.79
C ALA A 26 0.56 23.54 -20.03
N SER A 27 0.53 24.69 -20.70
CA SER A 27 -0.72 25.39 -21.05
C SER A 27 -1.55 24.60 -22.07
N ALA A 28 -0.92 24.02 -23.09
CA ALA A 28 -1.62 23.18 -24.08
C ALA A 28 -2.13 21.88 -23.45
N TRP A 29 -1.38 21.30 -22.50
CA TRP A 29 -1.82 20.14 -21.72
C TRP A 29 -3.01 20.50 -20.82
N THR A 30 -2.95 21.64 -20.13
CA THR A 30 -4.05 22.15 -19.29
C THR A 30 -5.31 22.38 -20.13
N GLU A 31 -5.20 22.98 -21.32
CA GLU A 31 -6.35 23.17 -22.22
C GLU A 31 -6.92 21.84 -22.74
N ALA A 32 -6.06 20.85 -23.01
CA ALA A 32 -6.48 19.51 -23.39
C ALA A 32 -7.19 18.79 -22.23
N GLU A 33 -6.70 18.94 -20.99
CA GLU A 33 -7.34 18.42 -19.78
C GLU A 33 -8.69 19.10 -19.52
N GLU A 34 -8.77 20.43 -19.65
CA GLU A 34 -10.02 21.19 -19.51
C GLU A 34 -11.07 20.77 -20.54
N ARG A 35 -10.66 20.57 -21.80
CA ARG A 35 -11.55 20.03 -22.85
C ARG A 35 -11.94 18.58 -22.57
N GLY A 36 -11.01 17.77 -22.07
CA GLY A 36 -11.28 16.41 -21.61
C GLY A 36 -12.34 16.40 -20.50
N HIS A 37 -12.22 17.29 -19.51
CA HIS A 37 -13.19 17.43 -18.42
C HIS A 37 -14.54 17.93 -18.88
N ALA A 38 -14.59 18.91 -19.79
CA ALA A 38 -15.85 19.38 -20.36
C ALA A 38 -16.56 18.25 -21.12
N MET A 39 -15.81 17.50 -21.93
CA MET A 39 -16.34 16.36 -22.68
C MET A 39 -16.75 15.20 -21.76
N GLU A 40 -16.02 14.96 -20.67
CA GLU A 40 -16.37 13.97 -19.64
C GLU A 40 -17.64 14.35 -18.89
N GLN A 41 -17.80 15.63 -18.51
CA GLN A 41 -19.03 16.13 -17.89
C GLN A 41 -20.22 16.06 -18.87
N GLU A 42 -19.98 16.38 -20.14
CA GLU A 42 -20.97 16.27 -21.21
C GLU A 42 -21.37 14.80 -21.43
N LEU A 43 -20.40 13.87 -21.48
CA LEU A 43 -20.63 12.42 -21.57
C LEU A 43 -21.39 11.87 -20.36
N ARG A 44 -21.08 12.33 -19.14
CA ARG A 44 -21.85 12.00 -17.93
C ARG A 44 -23.28 12.52 -17.98
N SER A 45 -23.51 13.64 -18.67
CA SER A 45 -24.84 14.21 -18.86
C SER A 45 -25.62 13.56 -20.01
N LEU A 46 -24.92 12.99 -20.99
CA LEU A 46 -25.48 12.24 -22.12
C LEU A 46 -25.89 10.84 -21.63
N SER A 47 -27.16 10.75 -21.20
CA SER A 47 -27.93 9.55 -20.81
C SER A 47 -27.13 8.48 -20.06
N GLY A 48 -27.47 8.22 -18.80
CA GLY A 48 -26.87 7.15 -18.00
C GLY A 48 -26.79 5.78 -18.70
N GLU A 49 -27.61 5.53 -19.72
CA GLU A 49 -27.52 4.38 -20.64
C GLU A 49 -26.16 4.25 -21.34
N LEU A 50 -25.62 5.32 -21.95
CA LEU A 50 -24.32 5.30 -22.66
C LEU A 50 -23.14 5.08 -21.71
N TRP A 51 -23.18 5.70 -20.53
CA TRP A 51 -22.17 5.48 -19.48
C TRP A 51 -22.24 4.06 -18.92
N THR A 52 -23.46 3.52 -18.79
CA THR A 52 -23.68 2.15 -18.35
C THR A 52 -23.11 1.18 -19.39
N GLU A 53 -23.41 1.36 -20.68
CA GLU A 53 -22.83 0.57 -21.77
C GLU A 53 -21.30 0.62 -21.77
N LEU A 54 -20.69 1.80 -21.65
CA LEU A 54 -19.22 1.95 -21.63
C LEU A 54 -18.53 1.25 -20.44
N VAL A 55 -19.19 1.15 -19.28
CA VAL A 55 -18.64 0.49 -18.08
C VAL A 55 -19.01 -1.00 -18.01
N GLU A 56 -20.15 -1.39 -18.57
CA GLU A 56 -20.71 -2.75 -18.48
C GLU A 56 -20.27 -3.66 -19.63
N ASP A 57 -20.09 -3.14 -20.85
CA ASP A 57 -19.69 -3.94 -22.03
C ASP A 57 -18.24 -4.44 -21.96
N TRP A 58 -17.52 -4.04 -20.91
CA TRP A 58 -16.17 -4.48 -20.69
C TRP A 58 -16.11 -5.88 -20.05
N THR A 59 -15.71 -6.87 -20.85
CA THR A 59 -15.49 -8.26 -20.40
C THR A 59 -13.99 -8.57 -20.37
N VAL A 60 -13.29 -8.10 -19.33
CA VAL A 60 -11.98 -8.66 -19.00
C VAL A 60 -12.17 -9.69 -17.90
N THR A 61 -11.68 -10.90 -18.16
CA THR A 61 -11.58 -11.98 -17.20
C THR A 61 -10.12 -12.27 -16.96
N TRP A 62 -9.73 -12.32 -15.69
CA TRP A 62 -8.41 -12.65 -15.24
C TRP A 62 -8.39 -14.11 -14.78
N PRO A 63 -7.33 -14.86 -15.10
CA PRO A 63 -7.15 -16.15 -14.47
C PRO A 63 -6.92 -15.93 -12.97
N THR A 64 -7.91 -16.24 -12.15
CA THR A 64 -7.76 -16.30 -10.69
C THR A 64 -7.59 -17.74 -10.25
N THR A 65 -6.69 -17.98 -9.32
CA THR A 65 -6.52 -19.29 -8.69
C THR A 65 -6.96 -19.21 -7.24
N ARG A 66 -7.73 -20.21 -6.80
CA ARG A 66 -8.08 -20.34 -5.39
C ARG A 66 -6.84 -20.70 -4.60
N ILE A 67 -6.54 -19.90 -3.58
CA ILE A 67 -5.47 -20.20 -2.64
C ILE A 67 -6.05 -20.72 -1.33
N ARG A 68 -5.20 -21.31 -0.50
CA ARG A 68 -5.59 -21.62 0.87
C ARG A 68 -5.96 -20.31 1.56
N PRO A 69 -7.14 -20.22 2.20
CA PRO A 69 -7.56 -18.99 2.85
C PRO A 69 -6.50 -18.49 3.84
N VAL A 70 -6.07 -17.25 3.73
CA VAL A 70 -5.19 -16.64 4.74
C VAL A 70 -6.00 -16.48 6.04
N LEU A 71 -5.70 -17.31 7.05
CA LEU A 71 -6.45 -17.34 8.32
C LEU A 71 -5.84 -16.44 9.40
N ASN A 72 -4.52 -16.27 9.36
CA ASN A 72 -3.80 -15.42 10.29
C ASN A 72 -3.27 -14.23 9.50
N GLN A 73 -3.86 -13.06 9.72
CA GLN A 73 -3.52 -11.84 9.00
C GLN A 73 -3.70 -10.64 9.91
N PHE A 74 -2.59 -10.00 10.30
CA PHE A 74 -2.62 -8.79 11.10
C PHE A 74 -3.30 -7.62 10.37
N TYR A 75 -2.99 -7.40 9.08
CA TYR A 75 -3.62 -6.34 8.27
C TYR A 75 -3.74 -6.68 6.79
N GLY A 76 -4.62 -5.96 6.08
CA GLY A 76 -4.77 -6.02 4.62
C GLY A 76 -3.77 -5.11 3.92
N HIS A 77 -2.77 -5.68 3.26
CA HIS A 77 -1.67 -4.96 2.62
C HIS A 77 -2.14 -4.17 1.40
N GLY A 78 -1.55 -2.98 1.20
CA GLY A 78 -1.92 -2.00 0.18
C GLY A 78 -3.41 -1.64 0.21
N ALA A 79 -4.06 -1.80 1.36
CA ALA A 79 -5.51 -1.71 1.50
C ALA A 79 -6.28 -2.62 0.51
N PHE A 80 -5.84 -3.88 0.38
CA PHE A 80 -6.38 -4.90 -0.53
C PHE A 80 -6.05 -4.73 -2.03
N MET A 81 -4.90 -4.15 -2.38
CA MET A 81 -4.56 -3.93 -3.79
C MET A 81 -4.48 -5.20 -4.66
N GLY A 82 -4.06 -6.32 -4.07
CA GLY A 82 -3.98 -7.61 -4.78
C GLY A 82 -5.34 -8.15 -5.22
N ALA A 83 -6.44 -7.58 -4.72
CA ALA A 83 -7.80 -7.89 -5.13
C ALA A 83 -8.33 -7.02 -6.29
N ALA A 84 -7.47 -6.18 -6.89
CA ALA A 84 -7.84 -5.30 -7.99
C ALA A 84 -8.46 -6.03 -9.20
N PRO A 85 -7.93 -7.19 -9.65
CA PRO A 85 -8.56 -7.92 -10.75
C PRO A 85 -9.99 -8.35 -10.46
N GLN A 86 -10.29 -8.79 -9.24
CA GLN A 86 -11.63 -9.18 -8.81
C GLN A 86 -12.56 -7.98 -8.70
N LEU A 87 -12.06 -6.81 -8.25
CA LEU A 87 -12.83 -5.56 -8.28
C LEU A 87 -13.22 -5.18 -9.71
N LEU A 88 -12.28 -5.31 -10.66
CA LEU A 88 -12.50 -4.99 -12.07
C LEU A 88 -13.37 -6.01 -12.81
N GLU A 89 -13.47 -7.24 -12.32
CA GLU A 89 -14.43 -8.24 -12.84
C GLU A 89 -15.86 -7.99 -12.35
N ASP A 90 -16.02 -7.38 -11.17
CA ASP A 90 -17.33 -7.13 -10.58
C ASP A 90 -17.97 -5.86 -11.20
N PRO A 91 -19.07 -5.99 -11.98
CA PRO A 91 -19.68 -4.84 -12.65
C PRO A 91 -20.18 -3.77 -11.68
N LYS A 92 -20.67 -4.16 -10.50
CA LYS A 92 -21.12 -3.21 -9.48
C LYS A 92 -19.95 -2.37 -9.00
N TRP A 93 -18.83 -3.01 -8.66
CA TRP A 93 -17.68 -2.31 -8.13
C TRP A 93 -16.89 -1.52 -9.16
N ARG A 94 -16.84 -1.96 -10.42
CA ARG A 94 -16.37 -1.12 -11.53
C ARG A 94 -17.17 0.18 -11.64
N ARG A 95 -18.50 0.11 -11.56
CA ARG A 95 -19.36 1.29 -11.61
C ARG A 95 -19.14 2.21 -10.40
N ILE A 96 -18.94 1.64 -9.21
CA ILE A 96 -18.57 2.41 -8.01
C ILE A 96 -17.23 3.12 -8.21
N LEU A 97 -16.20 2.44 -8.73
CA LEU A 97 -14.90 3.02 -9.03
C LEU A 97 -15.01 4.14 -10.07
N ALA A 98 -15.67 3.87 -11.20
CA ALA A 98 -15.88 4.83 -12.28
C ALA A 98 -16.63 6.07 -11.82
N PHE A 99 -17.60 5.91 -10.92
CA PHE A 99 -18.31 7.03 -10.32
C PHE A 99 -17.43 7.79 -9.33
N LEU A 100 -16.87 7.13 -8.31
CA LEU A 100 -16.19 7.80 -7.20
C LEU A 100 -14.81 8.35 -7.57
N MET A 101 -14.04 7.61 -8.36
CA MET A 101 -12.66 7.91 -8.76
C MET A 101 -12.49 7.79 -10.28
N PRO A 102 -13.10 8.69 -11.06
CA PRO A 102 -13.14 8.59 -12.51
C PRO A 102 -11.77 8.73 -13.19
N ASP A 103 -10.88 9.52 -12.62
CA ASP A 103 -9.49 9.64 -13.05
C ASP A 103 -8.77 8.30 -12.97
N VAL A 104 -8.92 7.60 -11.85
CA VAL A 104 -8.36 6.24 -11.67
C VAL A 104 -8.97 5.30 -12.69
N HIS A 105 -10.30 5.31 -12.85
CA HIS A 105 -10.98 4.45 -13.80
C HIS A 105 -10.50 4.66 -15.25
N VAL A 106 -10.40 5.92 -15.70
CA VAL A 106 -9.90 6.27 -17.04
C VAL A 106 -8.45 5.82 -17.23
N GLN A 107 -7.59 6.03 -16.22
CA GLN A 107 -6.19 5.60 -16.27
C GLN A 107 -6.05 4.08 -16.32
N VAL A 108 -6.88 3.36 -15.57
CA VAL A 108 -6.96 1.89 -15.61
C VAL A 108 -7.38 1.42 -17.00
N LEU A 109 -8.48 1.95 -17.56
CA LEU A 109 -8.92 1.62 -18.91
C LEU A 109 -7.82 1.88 -19.95
N ALA A 110 -7.15 3.03 -19.89
CA ALA A 110 -6.05 3.36 -20.79
C ALA A 110 -4.88 2.37 -20.66
N ALA A 111 -4.57 1.93 -19.44
CA ALA A 111 -3.54 0.92 -19.21
C ALA A 111 -3.93 -0.42 -19.85
N LEU A 112 -5.19 -0.83 -19.71
CA LEU A 112 -5.72 -2.07 -20.28
C LEU A 112 -5.77 -2.05 -21.81
N ASP A 113 -6.23 -0.94 -22.39
CA ASP A 113 -6.19 -0.72 -23.85
C ASP A 113 -4.75 -0.78 -24.38
N ALA A 114 -3.78 -0.36 -23.56
CA ALA A 114 -2.36 -0.50 -23.83
C ALA A 114 -1.79 -1.90 -23.53
N GLY A 115 -2.63 -2.87 -23.16
CA GLY A 115 -2.25 -4.25 -22.88
C GLY A 115 -1.63 -4.49 -21.50
N ALA A 116 -1.89 -3.63 -20.51
CA ALA A 116 -1.42 -3.85 -19.15
C ALA A 116 -2.03 -5.13 -18.55
N GLY A 117 -1.14 -6.02 -18.08
CA GLY A 117 -1.51 -7.18 -17.29
C GLY A 117 -1.67 -6.86 -15.80
N THR A 118 -1.99 -7.90 -15.03
CA THR A 118 -2.27 -7.84 -13.59
C THR A 118 -1.13 -7.26 -12.77
N SER A 119 0.12 -7.61 -13.10
CA SER A 119 1.32 -7.08 -12.43
C SER A 119 1.47 -5.56 -12.52
N ARG A 120 0.97 -4.95 -13.61
CA ARG A 120 0.96 -3.49 -13.79
C ARG A 120 -0.29 -2.83 -13.20
N LEU A 121 -1.40 -3.55 -13.14
CA LEU A 121 -2.67 -3.02 -12.65
C LEU A 121 -2.76 -3.02 -11.13
N ILE A 122 -2.31 -4.08 -10.45
CA ILE A 122 -2.37 -4.19 -8.99
C ILE A 122 -1.77 -2.95 -8.30
N PRO A 123 -0.56 -2.47 -8.65
CA PRO A 123 0.01 -1.27 -8.04
C PRO A 123 -0.81 0.02 -8.26
N MET A 124 -1.69 0.07 -9.28
CA MET A 124 -2.56 1.24 -9.52
C MET A 124 -3.67 1.36 -8.46
N PHE A 125 -3.89 0.31 -7.66
CA PHE A 125 -4.91 0.23 -6.62
C PHE A 125 -4.35 0.23 -5.20
N GLU A 126 -3.04 0.41 -5.06
CA GLU A 126 -2.41 0.45 -3.76
C GLU A 126 -2.87 1.66 -2.95
N ASN A 127 -3.29 1.39 -1.71
CA ASN A 127 -3.90 2.37 -0.82
C ASN A 127 -5.12 3.09 -1.44
N ASN A 128 -5.80 2.48 -2.41
CA ASN A 128 -6.97 3.08 -3.04
C ASN A 128 -8.22 2.93 -2.14
N PRO A 129 -8.99 4.00 -1.85
CA PRO A 129 -10.12 3.93 -0.93
C PRO A 129 -11.28 3.07 -1.44
N VAL A 130 -11.51 2.99 -2.76
CA VAL A 130 -12.56 2.13 -3.34
C VAL A 130 -12.12 0.66 -3.30
N MET A 131 -10.85 0.39 -3.60
CA MET A 131 -10.26 -0.95 -3.45
C MET A 131 -10.35 -1.46 -2.01
N CYS A 132 -10.02 -0.58 -1.05
CA CYS A 132 -10.13 -0.89 0.36
C CYS A 132 -11.57 -1.22 0.77
N ALA A 133 -12.53 -0.41 0.32
CA ALA A 133 -13.95 -0.65 0.56
C ALA A 133 -14.41 -2.00 -0.03
N PHE A 134 -13.95 -2.37 -1.23
CA PHE A 134 -14.22 -3.67 -1.82
C PHE A 134 -13.72 -4.82 -0.96
N GLY A 135 -12.44 -4.78 -0.56
CA GLY A 135 -11.86 -5.82 0.29
C GLY A 135 -12.56 -5.96 1.64
N VAL A 136 -12.89 -4.83 2.27
CA VAL A 136 -13.66 -4.78 3.52
C VAL A 136 -15.05 -5.39 3.34
N TRP A 137 -15.76 -5.01 2.27
CA TRP A 137 -17.11 -5.47 2.00
C TRP A 137 -17.15 -6.98 1.68
N ARG A 138 -16.23 -7.47 0.84
CA ARG A 138 -16.07 -8.90 0.54
C ARG A 138 -15.70 -9.69 1.80
N GLY A 139 -14.83 -9.15 2.64
CA GLY A 139 -14.50 -9.76 3.94
C GLY A 139 -15.73 -9.90 4.85
N ALA A 140 -16.57 -8.87 4.90
CA ALA A 140 -17.82 -8.89 5.67
C ALA A 140 -18.85 -9.87 5.09
N GLU A 141 -18.99 -9.95 3.77
CA GLU A 141 -19.82 -10.94 3.09
C GLU A 141 -19.39 -12.38 3.45
N THR A 142 -18.10 -12.70 3.28
CA THR A 142 -17.56 -14.02 3.66
C THR A 142 -17.78 -14.36 5.14
N ARG A 143 -17.68 -13.37 6.04
CA ARG A 143 -17.99 -13.58 7.47
C ARG A 143 -19.47 -13.93 7.68
N ARG A 144 -20.38 -13.22 7.01
CA ARG A 144 -21.83 -13.49 7.08
C ARG A 144 -22.17 -14.89 6.57
N GLU A 145 -21.51 -15.34 5.49
CA GLU A 145 -21.74 -16.65 4.89
C GLU A 145 -21.16 -17.81 5.71
N THR A 146 -19.94 -17.64 6.23
CA THR A 146 -19.20 -18.74 6.88
C THR A 146 -19.35 -18.78 8.40
N GLY A 147 -19.78 -17.69 9.04
CA GLY A 147 -19.92 -17.58 10.50
C GLY A 147 -18.61 -17.63 11.29
N HIS A 148 -17.44 -17.67 10.63
CA HIS A 148 -16.15 -17.76 11.30
C HIS A 148 -15.57 -16.37 11.61
N GLY A 149 -15.35 -16.09 12.90
CA GLY A 149 -14.78 -14.81 13.38
C GLY A 149 -13.25 -14.74 13.49
N ARG A 150 -12.52 -15.83 13.21
CA ARG A 150 -11.05 -15.89 13.29
C ARG A 150 -10.36 -15.19 12.10
N VAL A 151 -11.04 -14.27 11.42
CA VAL A 151 -10.71 -13.74 10.08
C VAL A 151 -10.75 -12.20 10.06
N ASP A 152 -10.73 -11.58 11.23
CA ASP A 152 -10.91 -10.15 11.35
C ASP A 152 -9.55 -9.48 11.36
N LEU A 153 -9.21 -8.81 10.26
CA LEU A 153 -8.00 -7.98 10.18
C LEU A 153 -7.92 -7.06 11.39
N GLU A 154 -6.77 -7.00 12.07
CA GLU A 154 -6.61 -6.05 13.18
C GLU A 154 -6.61 -4.61 12.67
N GLY A 155 -6.17 -4.36 11.43
CA GLY A 155 -6.29 -3.06 10.79
C GLY A 155 -6.19 -3.09 9.26
N LEU A 156 -6.48 -1.94 8.64
CA LEU A 156 -6.22 -1.65 7.23
C LEU A 156 -4.89 -0.90 7.13
N GLU A 157 -3.98 -1.32 6.26
CA GLU A 157 -2.73 -0.58 6.10
C GLU A 157 -2.97 0.78 5.45
N TRP A 158 -2.36 1.80 6.03
CA TRP A 158 -2.19 3.11 5.44
C TRP A 158 -0.70 3.43 5.38
N ASP A 159 -0.17 3.44 4.16
CA ASP A 159 1.11 4.08 3.88
C ASP A 159 0.91 5.60 3.83
N VAL A 160 1.59 6.32 4.72
CA VAL A 160 1.35 7.74 4.89
C VAL A 160 2.56 8.62 4.66
N PHE A 161 2.33 9.72 3.94
CA PHE A 161 3.26 10.83 3.81
C PHE A 161 2.71 12.05 4.55
N LEU A 162 3.58 12.67 5.35
CA LEU A 162 3.27 13.84 6.16
C LEU A 162 3.88 15.10 5.54
N ASP A 163 3.10 16.19 5.52
CA ASP A 163 3.58 17.47 4.98
C ASP A 163 4.69 18.05 5.87
N GLY A 164 5.91 18.07 5.35
CA GLY A 164 7.08 18.57 6.07
C GLY A 164 7.00 20.02 6.55
N ARG A 165 6.11 20.84 5.97
CA ARG A 165 5.86 22.20 6.45
C ARG A 165 5.07 22.20 7.76
N TRP A 166 4.12 21.28 7.90
CA TRP A 166 3.32 21.16 9.11
C TRP A 166 4.06 20.40 10.22
N ILE A 167 4.97 19.48 9.87
CA ILE A 167 5.93 18.91 10.83
C ILE A 167 6.79 20.03 11.44
N ARG A 168 7.39 20.90 10.62
CA ARG A 168 8.16 22.05 11.14
C ARG A 168 7.31 22.96 12.01
N ARG A 169 6.07 23.23 11.61
CA ARG A 169 5.16 24.06 12.41
C ARG A 169 4.79 23.43 13.75
N TYR A 170 4.69 22.11 13.81
CA TYR A 170 4.51 21.36 15.04
C TYR A 170 5.75 21.51 15.94
N GLU A 171 6.95 21.37 15.38
CA GLU A 171 8.22 21.50 16.11
C GLU A 171 8.47 22.93 16.63
N ASP A 172 8.09 23.93 15.83
CA ASP A 172 8.26 25.36 16.15
C ASP A 172 7.13 25.93 17.04
N ALA A 173 6.11 25.12 17.38
CA ALA A 173 4.98 25.59 18.17
C ALA A 173 5.41 25.98 19.59
N ALA A 174 5.07 27.20 20.00
CA ALA A 174 5.42 27.73 21.32
C ALA A 174 4.49 27.24 22.44
N ASP A 175 3.33 26.68 22.10
CA ASP A 175 2.29 26.24 23.03
C ASP A 175 1.47 25.07 22.46
N ASP A 176 0.69 24.43 23.34
CA ASP A 176 -0.16 23.27 23.00
C ASP A 176 -1.23 23.59 21.97
N VAL A 177 -1.68 24.85 21.87
CA VAL A 177 -2.68 25.28 20.89
C VAL A 177 -2.08 25.25 19.49
N GLY A 178 -0.86 25.78 19.32
CA GLY A 178 -0.10 25.72 18.09
C GLY A 178 0.16 24.28 17.65
N THR A 179 0.57 23.43 18.59
CA THR A 179 0.74 21.99 18.38
C THR A 179 -0.54 21.33 17.89
N GLY A 180 -1.67 21.56 18.58
CA GLY A 180 -2.96 21.01 18.20
C GLY A 180 -3.42 21.43 16.80
N ILE A 181 -3.22 22.70 16.43
CA ILE A 181 -3.53 23.18 15.07
C ILE A 181 -2.68 22.46 14.02
N ALA A 182 -1.38 22.28 14.30
CA ALA A 182 -0.48 21.59 13.37
C ALA A 182 -0.85 20.10 13.20
N VAL A 183 -1.20 19.41 14.28
CA VAL A 183 -1.61 18.01 14.27
C VAL A 183 -2.91 17.82 13.47
N VAL A 184 -3.93 18.66 13.69
CA VAL A 184 -5.18 18.60 12.93
C VAL A 184 -4.90 18.77 11.43
N ALA A 185 -4.09 19.76 11.07
CA ALA A 185 -3.72 20.00 9.68
C ALA A 185 -2.90 18.87 9.07
N LEU A 186 -2.01 18.23 9.86
CA LEU A 186 -1.28 17.04 9.42
C LEU A 186 -2.23 15.89 9.13
N VAL A 187 -3.18 15.57 10.02
CA VAL A 187 -4.13 14.47 9.79
C VAL A 187 -5.07 14.76 8.62
N ASP A 188 -5.49 16.03 8.43
CA ASP A 188 -6.32 16.40 7.28
C ASP A 188 -5.60 16.22 5.94
N ARG A 189 -4.31 16.59 5.89
CA ARG A 189 -3.51 16.65 4.66
C ARG A 189 -2.62 15.44 4.44
N MET A 190 -2.51 14.56 5.42
CA MET A 190 -1.78 13.31 5.34
C MET A 190 -2.19 12.58 4.07
N LEU A 191 -1.22 12.24 3.22
CA LEU A 191 -1.50 11.50 2.00
C LEU A 191 -1.44 10.02 2.33
N VAL A 192 -2.51 9.29 2.01
CA VAL A 192 -2.51 7.83 1.99
C VAL A 192 -2.12 7.41 0.57
N ALA A 193 -0.92 6.85 0.39
CA ALA A 193 -0.30 6.68 -0.92
C ALA A 193 0.71 5.52 -0.92
N HIS A 194 0.86 4.84 -2.06
CA HIS A 194 1.94 3.86 -2.23
C HIS A 194 3.32 4.55 -2.19
N ALA A 195 4.28 3.92 -1.52
CA ALA A 195 5.67 4.37 -1.52
C ALA A 195 6.55 3.47 -2.39
N SER A 196 7.31 4.07 -3.31
CA SER A 196 8.29 3.32 -4.07
C SER A 196 9.56 3.13 -3.26
N THR A 197 10.36 2.13 -3.66
CA THR A 197 11.74 1.98 -3.16
C THR A 197 12.55 3.27 -3.33
N THR A 198 12.31 4.00 -4.42
CA THR A 198 12.98 5.28 -4.70
C THR A 198 12.59 6.35 -3.69
N ASP A 199 11.30 6.47 -3.38
CA ASP A 199 10.80 7.46 -2.40
C ASP A 199 11.39 7.18 -1.02
N THR A 200 11.43 5.90 -0.63
CA THR A 200 12.02 5.46 0.64
C THR A 200 13.50 5.82 0.74
N LEU A 201 14.26 5.63 -0.35
CA LEU A 201 15.67 6.01 -0.42
C LEU A 201 15.84 7.54 -0.35
N GLN A 202 15.02 8.30 -1.05
CA GLN A 202 15.09 9.76 -1.04
C GLN A 202 14.73 10.35 0.33
N GLU A 203 13.70 9.83 1.00
CA GLU A 203 13.38 10.18 2.38
C GLU A 203 14.52 9.83 3.34
N ALA A 204 15.18 8.68 3.16
CA ALA A 204 16.35 8.31 3.95
C ALA A 204 17.55 9.25 3.74
N LEU A 205 17.61 9.95 2.60
CA LEU A 205 18.59 11.00 2.33
C LEU A 205 18.11 12.40 2.77
N GLY A 206 16.95 12.48 3.45
CA GLY A 206 16.37 13.72 3.96
C GLY A 206 15.59 14.54 2.93
N VAL A 207 15.24 13.97 1.78
CA VAL A 207 14.45 14.64 0.74
C VAL A 207 12.96 14.38 0.99
N ASP A 208 12.23 15.45 1.31
CA ASP A 208 10.79 15.45 1.53
C ASP A 208 10.01 15.08 0.26
N GLN A 209 9.40 13.89 0.25
CA GLN A 209 8.65 13.37 -0.90
C GLN A 209 7.19 13.80 -0.93
N TYR A 210 6.66 14.37 0.16
CA TYR A 210 5.24 14.69 0.29
C TYR A 210 4.72 15.51 -0.91
N GLY A 211 5.49 16.52 -1.33
CA GLY A 211 5.10 17.38 -2.44
C GLY A 211 5.06 16.66 -3.79
N ASP A 212 5.96 15.70 -4.02
CA ASP A 212 6.00 14.92 -5.26
C ASP A 212 4.85 13.92 -5.28
N VAL A 213 4.67 13.14 -4.21
CA VAL A 213 3.55 12.19 -4.06
C VAL A 213 2.19 12.90 -4.24
N ARG A 214 2.05 14.12 -3.72
CA ARG A 214 0.83 14.94 -3.85
C ARG A 214 0.45 15.24 -5.31
N ARG A 215 1.46 15.44 -6.18
CA ARG A 215 1.32 15.83 -7.59
C ARG A 215 1.33 14.65 -8.54
N THR A 216 1.67 13.47 -8.05
CA THR A 216 1.66 12.24 -8.82
C THR A 216 0.24 11.69 -8.90
N SER A 217 -0.14 11.12 -10.04
CA SER A 217 -1.49 10.56 -10.21
C SER A 217 -1.71 9.39 -9.26
N LYS A 218 -2.97 9.20 -8.85
CA LYS A 218 -3.37 8.15 -7.89
C LYS A 218 -3.02 6.73 -8.35
N THR A 219 -2.90 6.49 -9.66
CA THR A 219 -2.51 5.18 -10.22
C THR A 219 -1.01 5.02 -10.46
N SER A 220 -0.20 5.99 -10.08
CA SER A 220 1.25 5.98 -10.36
C SER A 220 2.04 6.37 -9.13
N MET A 221 1.70 5.80 -7.97
CA MET A 221 2.28 6.10 -6.64
C MET A 221 1.73 7.36 -5.95
N GLY A 222 0.82 8.09 -6.59
CA GLY A 222 0.13 9.21 -5.96
C GLY A 222 -0.83 8.74 -4.87
N GLY A 223 -1.22 9.68 -3.99
CA GLY A 223 -2.10 9.39 -2.88
C GLY A 223 -3.43 10.14 -2.92
N VAL A 224 -4.23 9.93 -1.89
CA VAL A 224 -5.40 10.78 -1.57
C VAL A 224 -5.19 11.37 -0.18
N GLU A 225 -5.52 12.64 0.02
CA GLU A 225 -5.53 13.22 1.36
C GLU A 225 -6.51 12.45 2.26
N ALA A 226 -6.12 12.12 3.50
CA ALA A 226 -6.81 11.18 4.37
C ALA A 226 -8.29 11.55 4.61
N THR A 227 -8.63 12.83 4.66
CA THR A 227 -10.03 13.28 4.76
C THR A 227 -10.84 12.94 3.51
N HIS A 228 -10.28 13.13 2.32
CA HIS A 228 -10.93 12.72 1.08
C HIS A 228 -10.91 11.21 0.89
N TRP A 229 -9.85 10.52 1.34
CA TRP A 229 -9.75 9.07 1.34
C TRP A 229 -10.89 8.44 2.16
N MET A 230 -11.10 8.92 3.39
CA MET A 230 -12.16 8.43 4.27
C MET A 230 -13.56 8.70 3.71
N ASP A 231 -13.77 9.85 3.06
CA ASP A 231 -15.04 10.18 2.39
C ASP A 231 -15.32 9.21 1.23
N LEU A 232 -14.35 9.00 0.35
CA LEU A 232 -14.46 8.06 -0.78
C LEU A 232 -14.68 6.62 -0.30
N PHE A 233 -13.94 6.18 0.72
CA PHE A 233 -14.09 4.86 1.35
C PHE A 233 -15.51 4.65 1.91
N GLY A 234 -16.02 5.60 2.69
CA GLY A 234 -17.36 5.51 3.27
C GLY A 234 -18.46 5.50 2.19
N ARG A 235 -18.33 6.32 1.15
CA ARG A 235 -19.26 6.35 0.02
C ARG A 235 -19.23 5.06 -0.79
N ALA A 236 -18.06 4.46 -0.99
CA ALA A 236 -17.94 3.19 -1.68
C ALA A 236 -18.69 2.07 -0.94
N LEU A 237 -18.55 2.01 0.39
CA LEU A 237 -19.31 1.08 1.24
C LEU A 237 -20.83 1.34 1.20
N GLU A 238 -21.26 2.61 1.20
CA GLU A 238 -22.67 2.98 1.07
C GLU A 238 -23.26 2.50 -0.27
N LEU A 239 -22.57 2.74 -1.38
CA LEU A 239 -22.99 2.28 -2.71
C LEU A 239 -22.96 0.75 -2.82
N ALA A 240 -22.03 0.08 -2.13
CA ALA A 240 -21.96 -1.38 -2.08
C ALA A 240 -23.17 -2.02 -1.40
N GLU A 241 -23.79 -1.37 -0.42
CA GLU A 241 -25.03 -1.84 0.24
C GLU A 241 -26.31 -1.33 -0.45
N ALA A 242 -26.22 -0.48 -1.47
CA ALA A 242 -27.39 0.01 -2.19
C ALA A 242 -28.14 -1.13 -2.89
N ILE A 243 -29.46 -1.18 -2.68
CA ILE A 243 -30.39 -2.10 -3.37
C ILE A 243 -30.45 -1.78 -4.86
N ASP A 244 -30.55 -0.48 -5.17
CA ASP A 244 -30.53 0.06 -6.54
C ASP A 244 -29.34 1.01 -6.65
N LEU A 245 -28.26 0.51 -7.25
CA LEU A 245 -27.01 1.25 -7.40
C LEU A 245 -27.21 2.51 -8.23
N ASP A 246 -28.05 2.45 -9.27
CA ASP A 246 -28.32 3.55 -10.18
C ASP A 246 -28.99 4.73 -9.49
N VAL A 247 -30.00 4.43 -8.66
CA VAL A 247 -30.66 5.43 -7.84
C VAL A 247 -29.67 6.05 -6.83
N ALA A 248 -28.84 5.22 -6.19
CA ALA A 248 -27.87 5.69 -5.21
C ALA A 248 -26.78 6.58 -5.84
N ILE A 249 -26.25 6.18 -7.01
CA ILE A 249 -25.28 6.99 -7.78
C ILE A 249 -25.91 8.31 -8.20
N ARG A 250 -27.14 8.32 -8.73
CA ARG A 250 -27.82 9.57 -9.12
C ARG A 250 -28.03 10.50 -7.93
N ALA A 251 -28.43 9.96 -6.78
CA ALA A 251 -28.58 10.75 -5.57
C ALA A 251 -27.24 11.35 -5.11
N MET A 252 -26.17 10.56 -5.11
CA MET A 252 -24.84 11.01 -4.70
C MET A 252 -24.20 11.97 -5.73
N ALA A 253 -24.53 11.85 -7.01
CA ALA A 253 -24.05 12.73 -8.08
C ALA A 253 -24.56 14.17 -7.95
N ALA A 254 -25.62 14.40 -7.16
CA ALA A 254 -26.10 15.74 -6.85
C ALA A 254 -25.16 16.51 -5.91
N GLU A 255 -24.24 15.83 -5.22
CA GLU A 255 -23.24 16.47 -4.37
C GLU A 255 -22.10 17.08 -5.22
N PRO A 256 -21.70 18.33 -4.96
CA PRO A 256 -20.70 19.00 -5.78
C PRO A 256 -19.31 18.37 -5.60
N ARG A 257 -18.58 18.23 -6.70
CA ARG A 257 -17.16 17.84 -6.70
C ARG A 257 -16.26 19.06 -6.52
N GLY A 258 -15.09 18.83 -5.92
CA GLY A 258 -14.07 19.84 -5.76
C GLY A 258 -13.47 20.25 -7.10
N THR A 259 -13.04 21.50 -7.20
CA THR A 259 -12.39 22.06 -8.40
C THR A 259 -10.86 22.03 -8.30
N SER A 260 -10.31 21.21 -7.39
CA SER A 260 -8.87 21.11 -7.20
C SER A 260 -8.22 20.46 -8.43
N THR A 261 -7.13 21.07 -8.89
CA THR A 261 -6.25 20.51 -9.93
C THR A 261 -5.16 19.60 -9.34
N GLU A 262 -4.95 19.62 -8.03
CA GLU A 262 -4.01 18.73 -7.35
C GLU A 262 -4.43 17.27 -7.52
N GLU A 263 -3.53 16.41 -8.03
CA GLU A 263 -3.81 14.99 -8.29
C GLU A 263 -4.46 14.28 -7.10
N CYS A 264 -3.95 14.51 -5.89
CA CYS A 264 -4.47 13.88 -4.67
C CYS A 264 -5.91 14.23 -4.30
N MET A 265 -6.45 15.34 -4.83
CA MET A 265 -7.82 15.80 -4.60
C MET A 265 -8.66 15.84 -5.88
N ARG A 266 -8.05 15.56 -7.05
CA ARG A 266 -8.74 15.58 -8.35
C ARG A 266 -9.95 14.65 -8.30
N HIS A 267 -11.10 15.15 -8.75
CA HIS A 267 -12.40 14.47 -8.73
C HIS A 267 -12.96 14.05 -7.35
N THR A 268 -12.40 14.52 -6.24
CA THR A 268 -13.01 14.30 -4.92
C THR A 268 -14.22 15.22 -4.70
N PHE A 269 -15.01 14.99 -3.64
CA PHE A 269 -16.15 15.86 -3.30
C PHE A 269 -15.69 17.19 -2.70
N ALA A 270 -16.39 18.28 -3.03
CA ALA A 270 -16.03 19.63 -2.60
C ALA A 270 -16.09 19.80 -1.07
N ALA A 271 -17.03 19.09 -0.44
CA ALA A 271 -17.19 19.02 1.00
C ALA A 271 -17.09 17.55 1.42
N PRO A 272 -15.89 17.03 1.73
CA PRO A 272 -15.75 15.66 2.20
C PRO A 272 -16.54 15.46 3.50
N ARG A 273 -17.20 14.30 3.64
CA ARG A 273 -17.95 13.98 4.87
C ARG A 273 -16.98 13.79 6.04
N PRO A 274 -17.40 14.09 7.28
CA PRO A 274 -16.58 13.79 8.45
C PRO A 274 -16.23 12.31 8.53
N TRP A 275 -15.01 11.97 8.99
CA TRP A 275 -14.52 10.58 9.11
C TRP A 275 -15.49 9.68 9.89
N ARG A 276 -16.13 10.24 10.93
CA ARG A 276 -17.13 9.55 11.75
C ARG A 276 -18.30 8.98 10.94
N THR A 277 -18.64 9.59 9.80
CA THR A 277 -19.67 9.09 8.89
C THR A 277 -19.21 7.78 8.24
N ALA A 278 -17.99 7.76 7.69
CA ALA A 278 -17.40 6.58 7.09
C ALA A 278 -17.17 5.47 8.12
N VAL A 279 -16.74 5.83 9.34
CA VAL A 279 -16.65 4.90 10.47
C VAL A 279 -18.01 4.27 10.79
N ALA A 280 -19.08 5.06 10.87
CA ALA A 280 -20.42 4.52 11.13
C ALA A 280 -20.89 3.54 10.05
N ILE A 281 -20.67 3.87 8.77
CA ILE A 281 -20.96 2.99 7.63
C ILE A 281 -20.14 1.71 7.72
N PHE A 282 -18.84 1.81 8.03
CA PHE A 282 -17.97 0.65 8.22
C PHE A 282 -18.51 -0.29 9.32
N LYS A 283 -18.90 0.25 10.48
CA LYS A 283 -19.47 -0.55 11.58
C LYS A 283 -20.74 -1.26 11.12
N GLN A 284 -21.61 -0.57 10.37
CA GLN A 284 -22.84 -1.16 9.82
C GLN A 284 -22.55 -2.30 8.83
N VAL A 285 -21.64 -2.09 7.88
CA VAL A 285 -21.31 -3.10 6.85
C VAL A 285 -20.64 -4.31 7.45
N THR A 286 -19.67 -4.09 8.34
CA THR A 286 -18.81 -5.16 8.84
C THR A 286 -19.32 -5.82 10.11
N GLY A 287 -20.22 -5.15 10.84
CA GLY A 287 -20.64 -5.55 12.18
C GLY A 287 -19.55 -5.37 13.25
N ARG A 288 -18.43 -4.69 12.93
CA ARG A 288 -17.33 -4.45 13.87
C ARG A 288 -17.57 -3.16 14.66
N ASP A 289 -17.15 -3.14 15.91
CA ASP A 289 -17.33 -1.97 16.79
C ASP A 289 -16.33 -0.84 16.49
N VAL A 290 -15.21 -1.15 15.84
CA VAL A 290 -14.08 -0.24 15.66
C VAL A 290 -13.52 -0.40 14.24
N LEU A 291 -13.32 0.72 13.56
CA LEU A 291 -12.47 0.79 12.37
C LEU A 291 -11.03 1.00 12.82
N SER A 292 -10.14 0.09 12.41
CA SER A 292 -8.73 0.11 12.79
C SER A 292 -7.84 0.26 11.56
N ILE A 293 -6.73 0.97 11.72
CA ILE A 293 -5.67 1.09 10.71
C ILE A 293 -4.32 0.63 11.27
N VAL A 294 -3.42 0.18 10.39
CA VAL A 294 -1.99 0.06 10.65
C VAL A 294 -1.32 1.21 9.91
N LEU A 295 -0.66 2.09 10.66
CA LEU A 295 -0.07 3.32 10.13
C LEU A 295 1.40 3.08 9.79
N GLU A 296 1.75 3.02 8.50
CA GLU A 296 3.14 2.97 8.07
C GLU A 296 3.59 4.36 7.61
N VAL A 297 4.43 5.01 8.43
CA VAL A 297 4.83 6.40 8.16
C VAL A 297 6.09 6.41 7.30
N LYS A 298 5.94 6.82 6.04
CA LYS A 298 7.04 6.86 5.07
C LYS A 298 7.92 8.10 5.24
N SER A 299 7.38 9.17 5.83
CA SER A 299 8.11 10.39 6.12
C SER A 299 9.07 10.22 7.32
N ARG A 300 10.38 10.27 7.04
CA ARG A 300 11.48 9.98 8.00
C ARG A 300 11.71 11.03 9.09
N ARG A 301 10.93 12.12 9.09
CA ARG A 301 10.99 13.20 10.10
C ARG A 301 9.97 13.03 11.23
N SER A 302 9.31 11.89 11.28
CA SER A 302 8.31 11.59 12.30
C SER A 302 9.01 11.09 13.56
N ASN A 303 8.74 11.73 14.69
CA ASN A 303 9.23 11.28 16.00
C ASN A 303 8.06 10.71 16.84
N PRO A 304 8.34 9.87 17.86
CA PRO A 304 7.29 9.24 18.66
C PRO A 304 6.29 10.21 19.29
N THR A 305 6.71 11.42 19.66
CA THR A 305 5.81 12.44 20.24
C THR A 305 4.79 12.91 19.21
N LEU A 306 5.25 13.27 18.01
CA LEU A 306 4.36 13.63 16.91
C LEU A 306 3.42 12.48 16.56
N LEU A 307 3.92 11.25 16.47
CA LEU A 307 3.10 10.08 16.17
C LEU A 307 2.01 9.84 17.22
N ALA A 308 2.32 10.02 18.51
CA ALA A 308 1.33 9.91 19.58
C ALA A 308 0.23 10.99 19.46
N ASP A 309 0.58 12.21 19.04
CA ASP A 309 -0.38 13.28 18.83
C ASP A 309 -1.25 13.05 17.58
N LEU A 310 -0.64 12.60 16.48
CA LEU A 310 -1.37 12.17 15.27
C LEU A 310 -2.36 11.05 15.59
N MET A 311 -1.92 10.03 16.33
CA MET A 311 -2.77 8.94 16.78
C MET A 311 -3.97 9.43 17.59
N ARG A 312 -3.76 10.35 18.55
CA ARG A 312 -4.87 10.93 19.34
C ARG A 312 -5.86 11.68 18.46
N GLU A 313 -5.40 12.41 17.46
CA GLU A 313 -6.28 13.11 16.52
C GLU A 313 -7.04 12.13 15.61
N ILE A 314 -6.41 11.05 15.15
CA ILE A 314 -7.06 9.95 14.42
C ILE A 314 -8.12 9.27 15.31
N ASN A 315 -7.82 8.99 16.58
CA ASN A 315 -8.76 8.44 17.55
C ASN A 315 -9.96 9.37 17.80
N ARG A 316 -9.73 10.68 17.90
CA ARG A 316 -10.81 11.69 18.04
C ARG A 316 -11.79 11.64 16.86
N ARG A 317 -11.30 11.25 15.68
CA ARG A 317 -12.09 11.07 14.45
C ARG A 317 -12.81 9.72 14.37
N GLY A 318 -12.65 8.85 15.37
CA GLY A 318 -13.32 7.56 15.49
C GLY A 318 -12.56 6.38 14.90
N VAL A 319 -11.27 6.56 14.57
CA VAL A 319 -10.42 5.51 13.98
C VAL A 319 -9.38 5.07 15.01
N HIS A 320 -9.26 3.76 15.21
CA HIS A 320 -8.24 3.15 16.05
C HIS A 320 -6.96 2.90 15.25
N VAL A 321 -5.79 3.03 15.89
CA VAL A 321 -4.50 2.67 15.29
C VAL A 321 -4.05 1.36 15.92
N ALA A 322 -4.20 0.24 15.21
CA ALA A 322 -3.84 -1.10 15.71
C ALA A 322 -2.32 -1.32 15.72
N GLY A 323 -1.60 -0.68 14.81
CA GLY A 323 -0.16 -0.76 14.72
C GLY A 323 0.45 0.49 14.11
N VAL A 324 1.71 0.76 14.45
CA VAL A 324 2.54 1.75 13.77
C VAL A 324 3.77 1.01 13.24
N GLY A 325 3.95 1.11 11.92
CA GLY A 325 5.01 0.47 11.18
C GLY A 325 6.11 1.46 10.79
N ALA A 326 7.36 1.02 10.89
CA ALA A 326 8.51 1.78 10.40
C ALA A 326 9.69 0.87 10.04
N PHE A 327 10.63 1.40 9.25
CA PHE A 327 11.93 0.75 8.98
C PHE A 327 13.00 1.11 10.02
N SER A 328 12.69 2.01 10.97
CA SER A 328 13.56 2.36 12.08
C SER A 328 12.82 2.30 13.40
N MET A 329 13.39 1.59 14.39
CA MET A 329 12.80 1.54 15.73
C MET A 329 12.76 2.89 16.42
N ASP A 330 13.72 3.79 16.16
CA ASP A 330 13.76 5.08 16.83
C ASP A 330 12.58 5.99 16.42
N GLU A 331 11.92 5.69 15.30
CA GLU A 331 10.72 6.41 14.83
C GLU A 331 9.47 6.01 15.63
N ILE A 332 9.37 4.75 16.07
CA ILE A 332 8.14 4.17 16.64
C ILE A 332 8.27 3.72 18.11
N ARG A 333 9.47 3.76 18.69
CA ARG A 333 9.71 3.26 20.05
C ARG A 333 8.83 3.97 21.08
N GLY A 334 8.14 3.17 21.89
CA GLY A 334 7.32 3.64 23.00
C GLY A 334 5.87 3.94 22.62
N MET A 335 5.51 3.87 21.32
CA MET A 335 4.14 4.05 20.84
C MET A 335 3.15 3.10 21.53
N SER A 336 3.56 1.86 21.82
CA SER A 336 2.76 0.86 22.53
C SER A 336 2.34 1.25 23.95
N ALA A 337 3.01 2.22 24.57
CA ALA A 337 2.69 2.70 25.91
C ALA A 337 1.55 3.75 25.94
N HIS A 338 1.04 4.16 24.77
CA HIS A 338 0.00 5.18 24.67
C HIS A 338 -1.38 4.54 24.48
N PRO A 339 -2.20 4.35 25.53
CA PRO A 339 -3.55 3.83 25.38
C PRO A 339 -4.40 4.77 24.52
N GLN A 340 -5.38 4.19 23.83
CA GLN A 340 -6.21 4.88 22.86
C GLN A 340 -7.66 4.95 23.35
N LEU A 341 -8.30 6.11 23.21
CA LEU A 341 -9.73 6.28 23.52
C LEU A 341 -10.49 6.53 22.22
N VAL A 342 -11.27 5.55 21.78
CA VAL A 342 -12.06 5.63 20.54
C VAL A 342 -13.52 5.40 20.89
N ASP A 343 -14.36 6.41 20.64
CA ASP A 343 -15.80 6.37 20.94
C ASP A 343 -16.14 5.97 22.39
N GLY A 344 -15.29 6.37 23.35
CA GLY A 344 -15.45 6.04 24.76
C GLY A 344 -14.95 4.65 25.17
N VAL A 345 -14.41 3.87 24.22
CA VAL A 345 -13.76 2.59 24.48
C VAL A 345 -12.26 2.79 24.61
N GLU A 346 -11.70 2.32 25.73
CA GLU A 346 -10.26 2.27 25.94
C GLU A 346 -9.68 1.03 25.23
N LEU A 347 -8.72 1.26 24.36
CA LEU A 347 -8.02 0.27 23.55
C LEU A 347 -6.51 0.32 23.87
N PRO A 348 -5.78 -0.78 23.71
CA PRO A 348 -4.33 -0.79 23.95
C PRO A 348 -3.61 0.20 23.04
N GLY A 349 -2.39 0.57 23.42
CA GLY A 349 -1.51 1.30 22.52
C GLY A 349 -1.19 0.48 21.27
N PRO A 350 -0.85 1.14 20.16
CA PRO A 350 -0.57 0.47 18.90
C PRO A 350 0.62 -0.48 19.02
N ARG A 351 0.56 -1.58 18.29
CA ARG A 351 1.71 -2.47 18.12
C ARG A 351 2.83 -1.75 17.35
N GLU A 352 4.05 -1.78 17.87
CA GLU A 352 5.24 -1.27 17.18
C GLU A 352 5.78 -2.34 16.23
N VAL A 353 5.60 -2.17 14.92
CA VAL A 353 6.00 -3.14 13.90
C VAL A 353 7.25 -2.65 13.17
N LEU A 354 8.35 -3.37 13.31
CA LEU A 354 9.57 -3.09 12.56
C LEU A 354 9.57 -3.84 11.24
N PHE A 355 9.62 -3.11 10.14
CA PHE A 355 9.71 -3.68 8.80
C PHE A 355 11.15 -3.94 8.39
N PHE A 356 11.33 -5.10 7.77
CA PHE A 356 12.56 -5.53 7.14
C PHE A 356 12.28 -5.86 5.68
N HIS A 357 13.32 -5.82 4.86
CA HIS A 357 13.18 -6.28 3.48
C HIS A 357 13.12 -7.80 3.49
N TYR A 358 14.13 -8.49 4.02
CA TYR A 358 14.24 -9.96 3.98
C TYR A 358 14.35 -10.58 5.38
N ALA A 359 14.15 -11.90 5.47
CA ALA A 359 14.39 -12.67 6.69
C ALA A 359 15.83 -12.53 7.21
N GLY A 360 16.82 -12.45 6.31
CA GLY A 360 18.23 -12.28 6.71
C GLY A 360 18.49 -10.93 7.39
N ASP A 361 17.71 -9.89 7.09
CA ASP A 361 17.83 -8.63 7.81
C ASP A 361 17.35 -8.76 9.27
N VAL A 362 16.37 -9.63 9.53
CA VAL A 362 15.94 -10.00 10.90
C VAL A 362 17.06 -10.73 11.63
N GLN A 363 17.69 -11.71 10.99
CA GLN A 363 18.85 -12.44 11.52
C GLN A 363 19.97 -11.48 11.94
N ASP A 364 20.32 -10.56 11.05
CA ASP A 364 21.38 -9.58 11.27
C ASP A 364 21.02 -8.57 12.36
N ALA A 365 19.78 -8.10 12.40
CA ALA A 365 19.31 -7.20 13.45
C ALA A 365 19.35 -7.88 14.83
N ALA A 366 18.93 -9.14 14.92
CA ALA A 366 19.00 -9.89 16.16
C ALA A 366 20.45 -10.15 16.61
N THR A 367 21.31 -10.59 15.70
CA THR A 367 22.73 -10.86 15.99
C THR A 367 23.46 -9.60 16.46
N ALA A 368 23.09 -8.44 15.90
CA ALA A 368 23.61 -7.14 16.31
C ALA A 368 23.00 -6.59 17.60
N GLY A 369 22.07 -7.30 18.25
CA GLY A 369 21.36 -6.85 19.46
C GLY A 369 20.41 -5.66 19.21
N ARG A 370 19.97 -5.45 17.96
CA ARG A 370 19.06 -4.36 17.58
C ARG A 370 17.59 -4.72 17.77
N LEU A 371 17.27 -6.02 17.89
CA LEU A 371 15.93 -6.49 18.27
C LEU A 371 15.84 -6.69 19.79
N THR A 372 14.72 -6.30 20.36
CA THR A 372 14.42 -6.48 21.78
C THR A 372 13.47 -7.64 22.01
N ARG A 373 13.43 -8.17 23.24
CA ARG A 373 12.53 -9.27 23.58
C ARG A 373 11.07 -8.84 23.42
N GLY A 374 10.23 -9.63 22.76
CA GLY A 374 8.83 -9.28 22.53
C GLY A 374 8.56 -8.41 21.30
N GLN A 375 9.60 -7.99 20.56
CA GLN A 375 9.45 -7.08 19.42
C GLN A 375 8.57 -7.69 18.31
N SER A 376 7.69 -6.87 17.74
CA SER A 376 6.93 -7.24 16.54
C SER A 376 7.71 -6.85 15.29
N VAL A 377 7.88 -7.79 14.36
CA VAL A 377 8.65 -7.60 13.12
C VAL A 377 7.90 -8.18 11.92
N MET A 378 8.05 -7.55 10.76
CA MET A 378 7.54 -8.08 9.50
C MET A 378 8.58 -7.97 8.40
N PHE A 379 8.64 -8.96 7.51
CA PHE A 379 9.59 -8.99 6.39
C PHE A 379 8.96 -9.61 5.14
N ASN A 380 9.60 -9.46 3.99
CA ASN A 380 9.08 -10.02 2.75
C ASN A 380 9.19 -11.56 2.74
N GLY A 381 8.04 -12.24 2.72
CA GLY A 381 7.90 -13.69 2.73
C GLY A 381 8.55 -14.37 1.52
N ALA A 382 8.75 -13.66 0.41
CA ALA A 382 9.52 -14.11 -0.74
C ALA A 382 10.94 -14.62 -0.35
N SER A 383 11.48 -14.14 0.78
CA SER A 383 12.76 -14.58 1.34
C SER A 383 12.78 -15.94 2.02
N LEU A 384 11.62 -16.58 2.12
CA LEU A 384 11.48 -17.94 2.61
C LEU A 384 11.24 -18.96 1.50
N ILE A 385 11.12 -18.50 0.25
CA ILE A 385 10.85 -19.36 -0.90
C ILE A 385 12.00 -19.33 -1.90
N ASP A 386 12.39 -20.51 -2.36
CA ASP A 386 13.31 -20.71 -3.46
C ASP A 386 12.51 -21.07 -4.71
N ALA A 387 13.01 -20.66 -5.88
CA ALA A 387 12.49 -21.10 -7.16
C ALA A 387 13.55 -21.98 -7.81
N ASP A 388 13.20 -23.22 -8.20
CA ASP A 388 14.18 -24.07 -8.88
C ASP A 388 14.68 -23.37 -10.16
N HIS A 389 15.99 -23.42 -10.37
CA HIS A 389 16.62 -22.84 -11.55
C HIS A 389 16.07 -23.48 -12.84
N PRO A 390 16.02 -22.73 -13.96
CA PRO A 390 15.58 -23.28 -15.23
C PRO A 390 16.35 -24.56 -15.56
N PRO A 391 15.69 -25.56 -16.16
CA PRO A 391 16.35 -26.72 -16.72
C PRO A 391 17.53 -26.26 -17.61
N LYS A 392 18.73 -26.79 -17.35
CA LYS A 392 19.94 -26.45 -18.13
C LYS A 392 19.82 -26.79 -19.62
N ASP A 393 18.80 -27.56 -20.00
CA ASP A 393 18.55 -28.04 -21.36
C ASP A 393 17.77 -27.06 -22.24
N GLY A 394 17.36 -25.90 -21.70
CA GLY A 394 16.63 -24.88 -22.46
C GLY A 394 15.19 -25.28 -22.80
N SER A 395 14.63 -26.31 -22.16
CA SER A 395 13.21 -26.61 -22.22
C SER A 395 12.39 -25.46 -21.60
N ARG A 396 11.17 -25.27 -22.11
CA ARG A 396 10.27 -24.21 -21.70
C ARG A 396 9.97 -24.36 -20.20
N TRP A 397 10.42 -23.39 -19.40
CA TRP A 397 10.27 -23.39 -17.95
C TRP A 397 8.79 -23.21 -17.57
N ASP A 398 8.22 -24.16 -16.84
CA ASP A 398 6.94 -23.96 -16.16
C ASP A 398 7.23 -23.55 -14.71
N VAL A 399 7.37 -22.24 -14.50
CA VAL A 399 7.67 -21.59 -13.22
C VAL A 399 6.74 -22.04 -12.10
N ARG A 400 5.50 -22.40 -12.48
CA ARG A 400 4.41 -22.65 -11.55
C ARG A 400 4.61 -23.92 -10.71
N GLU A 401 5.52 -24.82 -11.11
CA GLU A 401 5.65 -26.13 -10.48
C GLU A 401 6.73 -26.24 -9.39
N THR A 402 7.57 -25.23 -9.15
CA THR A 402 8.78 -25.45 -8.32
C THR A 402 9.16 -24.31 -7.37
N TYR A 403 8.19 -23.68 -6.70
CA TYR A 403 8.50 -23.00 -5.46
C TYR A 403 8.63 -24.00 -4.32
N ARG A 404 9.66 -23.81 -3.49
CA ARG A 404 9.84 -24.59 -2.27
C ARG A 404 10.15 -23.68 -1.09
N ILE A 405 9.65 -24.05 0.07
CA ILE A 405 10.00 -23.38 1.32
C ILE A 405 11.45 -23.75 1.69
N LEU A 406 12.19 -22.76 2.15
CA LEU A 406 13.53 -22.93 2.72
C LEU A 406 13.40 -23.39 4.18
N ASP A 407 13.07 -24.67 4.40
CA ASP A 407 12.79 -25.22 5.74
C ASP A 407 13.91 -24.94 6.75
N ASP A 408 15.18 -25.10 6.36
CA ASP A 408 16.34 -24.79 7.22
C ASP A 408 16.33 -23.32 7.70
N VAL A 409 15.88 -22.38 6.85
CA VAL A 409 15.76 -20.95 7.21
C VAL A 409 14.59 -20.73 8.17
N VAL A 410 13.45 -21.37 7.93
CA VAL A 410 12.27 -21.27 8.80
C VAL A 410 12.57 -21.85 10.18
N ASP A 411 13.32 -22.95 10.27
CA ASP A 411 13.68 -23.58 11.53
C ASP A 411 14.71 -22.75 12.32
N GLU A 412 15.72 -22.17 11.66
CA GLU A 412 16.63 -21.23 12.32
C GLU A 412 15.89 -19.96 12.78
N LEU A 413 14.94 -19.45 11.98
CA LEU A 413 14.07 -18.35 12.38
C LEU A 413 13.21 -18.71 13.59
N ALA A 414 12.67 -19.94 13.67
CA ALA A 414 11.87 -20.39 14.81
C ALA A 414 12.67 -20.38 16.12
N LEU A 415 13.96 -20.78 16.07
CA LEU A 415 14.85 -20.68 17.23
C LEU A 415 15.02 -19.22 17.67
N LEU A 416 15.22 -18.31 16.72
CA LEU A 416 15.35 -16.87 16.98
C LEU A 416 14.08 -16.28 17.60
N VAL A 417 12.91 -16.66 17.07
CA VAL A 417 11.60 -16.27 17.58
C VAL A 417 11.43 -16.73 19.02
N ALA A 418 11.78 -17.97 19.34
CA ALA A 418 11.68 -18.52 20.69
C ALA A 418 12.67 -17.84 21.67
N GLU A 419 13.90 -17.60 21.25
CA GLU A 419 14.94 -16.97 22.08
C GLU A 419 14.56 -15.55 22.50
N LEU A 420 14.12 -14.74 21.53
CA LEU A 420 13.77 -13.33 21.69
C LEU A 420 12.28 -13.09 21.92
N ASP A 421 11.44 -14.13 21.98
CA ASP A 421 9.98 -14.00 22.07
C ASP A 421 9.40 -13.03 21.02
N LEU A 422 9.92 -13.07 19.79
CA LEU A 422 9.48 -12.17 18.72
C LEU A 422 8.03 -12.45 18.32
N LYS A 423 7.35 -11.44 17.77
CA LYS A 423 6.09 -11.61 17.04
C LYS A 423 6.37 -11.36 15.58
N VAL A 424 6.42 -12.41 14.77
CA VAL A 424 6.83 -12.32 13.37
C VAL A 424 5.62 -12.41 12.45
N GLY A 425 5.62 -11.61 11.39
CA GLY A 425 4.74 -11.76 10.24
C GLY A 425 5.50 -11.65 8.94
N ILE A 426 4.83 -11.97 7.84
CA ILE A 426 5.35 -11.77 6.49
C ILE A 426 4.42 -10.88 5.67
N TYR A 427 4.98 -10.17 4.69
CA TYR A 427 4.25 -9.48 3.62
C TYR A 427 4.87 -9.87 2.26
N VAL A 428 4.25 -9.49 1.15
CA VAL A 428 4.83 -9.64 -0.20
C VAL A 428 4.47 -8.43 -1.06
N GLN A 429 5.08 -8.29 -2.23
CA GLN A 429 4.65 -7.32 -3.24
C GLN A 429 3.72 -8.00 -4.23
N GLU A 430 2.41 -7.77 -4.12
CA GLU A 430 1.36 -8.52 -4.83
C GLU A 430 1.44 -8.34 -6.35
N GLY A 431 1.91 -7.19 -6.84
CA GLY A 431 2.16 -6.98 -8.27
C GLY A 431 3.24 -7.90 -8.85
N ASP A 432 4.03 -8.55 -8.00
CA ASP A 432 5.13 -9.45 -8.35
C ASP A 432 5.01 -10.83 -7.68
N THR A 433 3.88 -11.13 -7.03
CA THR A 433 3.65 -12.42 -6.36
C THR A 433 2.57 -13.20 -7.09
N ASP A 434 2.93 -14.36 -7.67
CA ASP A 434 1.93 -15.22 -8.30
C ASP A 434 1.12 -16.04 -7.27
N ALA A 435 0.05 -16.67 -7.77
CA ALA A 435 -0.85 -17.45 -6.94
C ALA A 435 -0.19 -18.68 -6.28
N THR A 436 0.81 -19.30 -6.90
CA THR A 436 1.50 -20.46 -6.33
C THR A 436 2.36 -20.04 -5.15
N ALA A 437 3.13 -18.95 -5.29
CA ALA A 437 3.94 -18.38 -4.21
C ALA A 437 3.05 -17.92 -3.04
N ALA A 438 1.98 -17.17 -3.33
CA ALA A 438 1.02 -16.73 -2.32
C ALA A 438 0.36 -17.91 -1.58
N HIS A 439 -0.02 -18.97 -2.31
CA HIS A 439 -0.58 -20.19 -1.72
C HIS A 439 0.41 -20.87 -0.77
N LEU A 440 1.67 -21.00 -1.19
CA LEU A 440 2.71 -21.66 -0.42
C LEU A 440 3.04 -20.88 0.87
N LEU A 441 3.10 -19.54 0.80
CA LEU A 441 3.30 -18.69 1.96
C LEU A 441 2.10 -18.73 2.93
N ALA A 442 0.87 -18.72 2.41
CA ALA A 442 -0.32 -18.90 3.24
C ALA A 442 -0.32 -20.25 3.98
N GLN A 443 0.07 -21.34 3.30
CA GLN A 443 0.24 -22.65 3.93
C GLN A 443 1.33 -22.64 5.01
N LEU A 444 2.48 -22.04 4.74
CA LEU A 444 3.58 -21.94 5.69
C LEU A 444 3.15 -21.23 6.97
N VAL A 445 2.53 -20.05 6.85
CA VAL A 445 2.13 -19.23 7.99
C VAL A 445 1.10 -19.95 8.86
N GLU A 446 0.16 -20.67 8.25
CA GLU A 446 -0.80 -21.47 9.01
C GLU A 446 -0.16 -22.70 9.66
N ALA A 447 0.75 -23.38 8.95
CA ALA A 447 1.43 -24.57 9.47
C ALA A 447 2.43 -24.26 10.59
N ARG A 448 2.93 -23.02 10.66
CA ARG A 448 3.93 -22.54 11.60
C ARG A 448 3.43 -21.32 12.38
N GLU A 449 2.20 -21.38 12.91
CA GLU A 449 1.58 -20.30 13.70
C GLU A 449 2.46 -19.90 14.91
N GLU A 450 3.26 -20.83 15.45
CA GLU A 450 4.24 -20.57 16.51
C GLU A 450 5.39 -19.65 16.09
N VAL A 451 5.71 -19.61 14.80
CA VAL A 451 6.71 -18.71 14.22
C VAL A 451 6.03 -17.42 13.77
N PHE A 452 4.98 -17.53 12.95
CA PHE A 452 4.34 -16.41 12.28
C PHE A 452 3.13 -15.88 13.06
N GLY A 453 3.35 -15.46 14.30
CA GLY A 453 2.28 -14.97 15.18
C GLY A 453 1.52 -13.74 14.68
N LEU A 454 2.10 -12.92 13.80
CA LEU A 454 1.42 -11.79 13.14
C LEU A 454 0.79 -12.18 11.78
N GLY A 455 1.05 -13.39 11.30
CA GLY A 455 0.43 -13.92 10.10
C GLY A 455 1.04 -13.43 8.78
N PHE A 456 0.22 -13.44 7.73
CA PHE A 456 0.57 -13.03 6.37
C PHE A 456 -0.24 -11.79 5.98
N ALA A 457 0.40 -10.62 5.94
CA ALA A 457 -0.20 -9.43 5.36
C ALA A 457 -0.31 -9.59 3.85
N TRP A 458 -1.54 -9.78 3.38
CA TRP A 458 -1.90 -10.08 2.00
C TRP A 458 -2.93 -9.08 1.49
N GLY A 459 -2.64 -8.45 0.36
CA GLY A 459 -3.51 -7.50 -0.31
C GLY A 459 -4.55 -8.15 -1.23
N GLY A 460 -4.56 -9.46 -1.44
CA GLY A 460 -5.61 -10.11 -2.21
C GLY A 460 -6.86 -10.42 -1.39
N LEU A 461 -7.89 -10.97 -2.06
CA LEU A 461 -8.98 -11.62 -1.34
C LEU A 461 -8.43 -12.86 -0.63
N ARG A 462 -9.01 -13.17 0.52
CA ARG A 462 -8.52 -14.20 1.44
C ARG A 462 -8.20 -15.54 0.78
N ASP A 463 -9.04 -15.97 -0.16
CA ASP A 463 -9.04 -17.29 -0.78
C ASP A 463 -8.76 -17.23 -2.30
N ALA A 464 -8.32 -16.08 -2.81
CA ALA A 464 -8.03 -15.91 -4.21
C ALA A 464 -6.73 -15.12 -4.43
N ALA A 465 -5.92 -15.63 -5.34
CA ALA A 465 -4.79 -14.90 -5.89
C ALA A 465 -4.90 -14.88 -7.41
N VAL A 466 -4.30 -13.86 -7.98
CA VAL A 466 -4.30 -13.65 -9.42
C VAL A 466 -3.16 -14.46 -10.02
N ASP A 467 -3.44 -15.14 -11.12
CA ASP A 467 -2.41 -15.79 -11.90
C ASP A 467 -1.73 -14.75 -12.79
N LEU A 468 -0.45 -14.46 -12.53
CA LEU A 468 0.35 -13.49 -13.29
C LEU A 468 0.78 -14.01 -14.67
N GLY A 469 0.33 -15.21 -15.06
CA GLY A 469 0.69 -15.81 -16.35
C GLY A 469 2.09 -16.45 -16.34
N HIS A 470 2.47 -17.05 -17.47
CA HIS A 470 3.86 -17.48 -17.66
C HIS A 470 4.72 -16.26 -18.00
N SER A 471 5.74 -15.99 -17.18
CA SER A 471 6.76 -15.01 -17.49
C SER A 471 8.14 -15.55 -17.12
N GLU A 472 9.20 -15.04 -17.75
CA GLU A 472 10.59 -15.34 -17.38
C GLU A 472 11.02 -14.63 -16.09
N HIS A 473 10.14 -13.80 -15.51
CA HIS A 473 10.40 -13.05 -14.29
C HIS A 473 10.14 -13.89 -13.03
N ASP A 474 10.85 -13.51 -11.97
CA ASP A 474 10.80 -14.11 -10.65
C ASP A 474 9.57 -13.61 -9.90
N HIS A 475 8.48 -14.38 -9.89
CA HIS A 475 7.19 -14.00 -9.32
C HIS A 475 7.02 -14.39 -7.84
N ARG A 476 8.13 -14.42 -7.09
CA ARG A 476 8.11 -14.71 -5.65
C ARG A 476 7.58 -13.54 -4.81
N GLY A 477 7.50 -12.33 -5.38
CA GLY A 477 7.12 -11.10 -4.68
C GLY A 477 8.27 -10.17 -4.33
N TYR A 478 9.35 -10.17 -5.11
CA TYR A 478 10.60 -9.47 -4.81
C TYR A 478 10.86 -8.21 -5.63
N GLY A 479 9.99 -7.84 -6.57
CA GLY A 479 10.28 -6.97 -7.71
C GLY A 479 11.18 -5.77 -7.37
N GLY A 480 10.69 -4.86 -6.50
CA GLY A 480 11.45 -3.67 -6.10
C GLY A 480 12.60 -3.92 -5.11
N GLN A 481 12.62 -5.06 -4.42
CA GLN A 481 13.55 -5.36 -3.34
C GLN A 481 14.84 -6.06 -3.82
N ARG A 482 14.84 -6.71 -4.99
CA ARG A 482 16.10 -7.26 -5.56
C ARG A 482 17.14 -6.17 -5.82
N MET A 483 16.69 -4.96 -6.15
CA MET A 483 17.58 -3.80 -6.27
C MET A 483 18.23 -3.46 -4.93
N LEU A 484 17.49 -3.57 -3.82
CA LEU A 484 18.00 -3.35 -2.47
C LEU A 484 19.03 -4.41 -2.07
N GLU A 485 18.83 -5.66 -2.48
CA GLU A 485 19.83 -6.71 -2.32
C GLU A 485 21.11 -6.39 -3.09
N PHE A 486 20.99 -5.93 -4.33
CA PHE A 486 22.14 -5.54 -5.17
C PHE A 486 22.97 -4.40 -4.54
N VAL A 487 22.32 -3.43 -3.87
CA VAL A 487 23.01 -2.34 -3.16
C VAL A 487 23.35 -2.67 -1.69
N GLY A 488 23.15 -3.92 -1.26
CA GLY A 488 23.51 -4.41 0.07
C GLY A 488 22.62 -3.92 1.22
N GLN A 489 21.43 -3.40 0.90
CA GLN A 489 20.43 -2.93 1.86
C GLN A 489 19.44 -4.02 2.28
N ALA A 490 19.26 -5.06 1.46
CA ALA A 490 18.51 -6.27 1.82
C ALA A 490 19.45 -7.48 1.81
N ARG A 491 19.32 -8.38 2.80
CA ARG A 491 20.22 -9.51 2.96
C ARG A 491 19.48 -10.83 3.03
N GLN A 492 19.94 -11.79 2.23
CA GLN A 492 19.47 -13.18 2.28
C GLN A 492 19.91 -13.84 3.58
N TRP A 493 19.12 -14.80 4.06
CA TRP A 493 19.48 -15.57 5.25
C TRP A 493 20.76 -16.38 5.02
N VAL A 494 21.69 -16.32 5.97
CA VAL A 494 22.93 -17.09 5.95
C VAL A 494 22.80 -18.27 6.90
N THR A 495 22.52 -19.46 6.36
CA THR A 495 22.42 -20.68 7.18
C THR A 495 23.80 -21.13 7.67
N ALA A 496 23.87 -21.65 8.88
CA ALA A 496 25.14 -22.11 9.47
C ALA A 496 25.84 -23.17 8.59
N ARG A 497 25.06 -24.04 7.93
CA ARG A 497 25.54 -25.04 6.96
C ARG A 497 26.15 -24.42 5.70
N ARG A 498 25.59 -23.33 5.15
CA ARG A 498 26.18 -22.64 3.97
C ARG A 498 27.55 -22.04 4.28
N THR A 499 27.78 -21.58 5.51
CA THR A 499 29.11 -21.14 5.96
C THR A 499 30.11 -22.29 6.01
N ALA A 500 29.68 -23.48 6.45
CA ALA A 500 30.54 -24.66 6.46
C ALA A 500 30.88 -25.13 5.04
N ASP A 501 29.91 -25.15 4.12
CA ASP A 501 30.12 -25.51 2.71
C ASP A 501 30.95 -24.47 1.94
N ALA A 502 30.73 -23.17 2.17
CA ALA A 502 31.52 -22.11 1.56
C ALA A 502 32.97 -22.09 2.05
N SER A 503 33.18 -22.31 3.36
CA SER A 503 34.52 -22.50 3.94
C SER A 503 35.17 -23.79 3.42
N ALA A 504 34.43 -24.89 3.30
CA ALA A 504 34.94 -26.13 2.72
C ALA A 504 35.33 -25.96 1.24
N ARG A 505 34.53 -25.25 0.43
CA ARG A 505 34.85 -24.95 -0.98
C ARG A 505 36.07 -24.03 -1.12
N ARG A 506 36.24 -23.03 -0.25
CA ARG A 506 37.47 -22.22 -0.19
C ARG A 506 38.70 -23.02 0.25
N THR A 507 38.51 -24.04 1.09
CA THR A 507 39.60 -24.94 1.51
C THR A 507 39.98 -25.92 0.41
N ILE A 508 39.03 -26.33 -0.44
CA ILE A 508 39.27 -27.20 -1.61
C ILE A 508 39.86 -26.41 -2.80
N GLN A 509 39.58 -25.10 -2.89
CA GLN A 509 40.18 -24.20 -3.89
C GLN A 509 41.42 -23.44 -3.35
N GLY A 510 41.99 -23.87 -2.23
CA GLY A 510 43.29 -23.40 -1.76
C GLY A 510 44.43 -24.00 -2.58
N ASP A 511 45.00 -23.15 -3.43
CA ASP A 511 46.35 -23.18 -4.02
C ASP A 511 47.43 -23.91 -3.18
N PRO A 512 48.42 -24.54 -3.83
CA PRO A 512 49.83 -24.19 -3.61
C PRO A 512 50.22 -22.87 -4.30
#